data_AF-A0A926V3N9-F1
#
_entry.id   AF-A0A926V3N9-F1
#
_cell.length_a   1.000
_cell.length_b   1.000
_cell.length_c   1.000
_cell.angle_alpha   90.00
_cell.angle_beta   90.00
_cell.angle_gamma   90.00
#
_symmetry.space_group_name_H-M   'P 1'
#
loop_
_entity.id
_entity.type
_entity.pdbx_description
1 polymer ?
#
loop_
_entity_poly.entity_id
_entity_poly.type
_entity_poly.pdbx_seq_one_letter_code
_entity_poly.pdbx_strand_id
1 'polypeptide(L)' 'MRFAHAKSRVSEKLSELILKKVDHIIPRSKGGSNDIENLQTLCKKCNIGKSNKDNTRL' A
#
# COMPACT_ATOMS: atom_id res chain seq x y z
N MET A 1 -24.22 6.64 26.51
CA MET A 1 -24.36 7.16 25.13
C MET A 1 -23.09 6.82 24.37
N ARG A 2 -23.15 5.97 23.33
CA ARG A 2 -21.97 5.65 22.51
C ARG A 2 -21.74 6.81 21.55
N PHE A 3 -20.76 7.66 21.84
CA PHE A 3 -20.29 8.65 20.89
C PHE A 3 -19.55 7.92 19.76
N ALA A 4 -20.25 7.68 18.66
CA ALA A 4 -19.61 7.24 17.42
C ALA A 4 -18.84 8.45 16.87
N HIS A 5 -17.51 8.42 16.96
CA HIS A 5 -16.66 9.38 16.28
C HIS A 5 -16.86 9.20 14.77
N ALA A 6 -17.72 10.02 14.16
CA ALA A 6 -17.83 10.13 12.72
C ALA A 6 -16.51 10.70 12.21
N LYS A 7 -15.62 9.84 11.72
CA LYS A 7 -14.42 10.27 11.01
C LYS A 7 -14.88 11.01 9.76
N SER A 8 -14.58 12.31 9.69
CA SER A 8 -14.96 13.11 8.55
C SER A 8 -14.28 12.54 7.29
N ARG A 9 -15.09 12.25 6.27
CA ARG A 9 -14.68 11.64 5.00
C ARG A 9 -13.52 12.35 4.31
N VAL A 10 -13.29 13.63 4.66
CA VAL A 10 -12.20 14.47 4.18
C VAL A 10 -10.84 14.09 4.79
N SER A 11 -10.78 13.80 6.10
CA SER A 11 -9.49 13.49 6.77
C SER A 11 -8.97 12.09 6.41
N GLU A 12 -9.88 11.13 6.19
CA GLU A 12 -9.48 9.77 5.79
C GLU A 12 -8.94 9.72 4.36
N LYS A 13 -9.50 10.50 3.42
CA LYS A 13 -9.07 10.50 2.01
C LYS A 13 -7.67 11.12 1.83
N LEU A 14 -7.33 12.14 2.62
CA LEU A 14 -6.01 12.78 2.59
C LEU A 14 -4.91 11.81 3.06
N SER A 15 -5.22 10.96 4.05
CA SER A 15 -4.28 9.94 4.53
C SER A 15 -3.93 8.89 3.46
N GLU A 16 -4.86 8.57 2.54
CA GLU A 16 -4.62 7.63 1.44
C GLU A 16 -3.74 8.22 0.33
N LEU A 17 -3.76 9.55 0.15
CA LEU A 17 -2.91 10.26 -0.80
C LEU A 17 -1.48 10.46 -0.28
N ILE A 18 -1.31 10.67 1.02
CA ILE A 18 -0.02 11.02 1.63
C ILE A 18 0.81 9.78 2.04
N LEU A 19 0.19 8.63 2.34
CA LEU A 19 0.90 7.41 2.75
C LEU A 19 1.02 6.38 1.61
N LYS A 20 1.86 6.72 0.64
CA LYS A 20 2.37 5.77 -0.36
C LYS A 20 3.66 5.11 0.15
N LYS A 21 3.80 3.81 -0.09
CA LYS A 21 4.98 3.01 0.27
C LYS A 21 5.63 2.47 -1.00
N VAL A 22 6.96 2.35 -0.97
CA VAL A 22 7.72 1.62 -1.98
C VAL A 22 7.59 0.13 -1.70
N ASP A 23 7.19 -0.63 -2.70
CA ASP A 23 7.00 -2.08 -2.64
C ASP A 23 7.71 -2.77 -3.81
N HIS A 24 8.17 -4.00 -3.59
CA HIS A 24 8.82 -4.80 -4.64
C HIS A 24 7.78 -5.56 -5.46
N ILE A 25 7.75 -5.39 -6.79
CA ILE A 25 6.85 -6.11 -7.71
C ILE A 25 7.01 -7.62 -7.51
N ILE A 26 8.23 -8.13 -7.68
CA ILE A 26 8.63 -9.46 -7.23
C ILE A 26 9.08 -9.34 -5.78
N PRO A 27 8.46 -10.05 -4.82
CA PRO A 27 8.83 -9.97 -3.42
C PRO A 27 10.30 -10.29 -3.18
N ARG A 28 10.95 -9.58 -2.26
CA ARG A 28 12.33 -9.87 -1.83
C ARG A 28 12.53 -11.32 -1.38
N SER A 29 11.55 -11.91 -0.68
CA SER A 29 11.61 -13.30 -0.25
C SER A 29 11.59 -14.31 -1.40
N LYS A 30 11.25 -13.86 -2.62
CA LYS A 30 11.25 -14.64 -3.86
C LYS A 30 12.36 -14.21 -4.82
N GLY A 31 13.35 -13.44 -4.35
CA GLY A 31 14.51 -13.01 -5.15
C GLY A 31 14.32 -11.73 -5.95
N GLY A 32 13.30 -10.91 -5.67
CA GLY A 32 13.14 -9.61 -6.32
C GLY A 32 14.30 -8.64 -6.05
N SER A 33 14.76 -7.93 -7.09
CA SER A 33 15.87 -6.98 -7.00
C SER A 33 15.46 -5.62 -6.42
N ASN A 34 16.43 -4.80 -6.05
CA ASN A 34 16.20 -3.39 -5.64
C ASN A 34 16.28 -2.41 -6.82
N ASP A 35 16.33 -2.92 -8.04
CA ASP A 35 16.36 -2.09 -9.24
C ASP A 35 15.02 -1.38 -9.40
N ILE A 36 15.05 -0.16 -9.94
CA ILE A 36 13.85 0.67 -10.09
C ILE A 36 12.73 -0.05 -10.85
N GLU A 37 13.10 -0.92 -11.80
CA GLU A 37 12.18 -1.75 -12.59
C GLU A 37 11.39 -2.77 -11.75
N ASN A 38 11.89 -3.16 -10.58
CA ASN A 38 11.21 -4.04 -9.64
C ASN A 38 10.54 -3.28 -8.48
N LEU A 39 10.54 -1.95 -8.49
CA LEU A 39 9.91 -1.12 -7.46
C LEU A 39 8.63 -0.48 -7.96
N GLN A 40 7.59 -0.51 -7.14
CA GLN A 40 6.31 0.14 -7.40
C GLN A 40 5.86 0.93 -6.19
N THR A 41 4.92 1.86 -6.41
CA THR A 41 4.35 2.68 -5.33
C THR A 41 2.94 2.22 -4.99
N LEU A 42 2.73 1.76 -3.76
CA LEU A 42 1.44 1.26 -3.29
C LEU A 42 0.87 2.09 -2.15
N CYS A 43 -0.44 2.21 -2.10
CA CYS A 43 -1.14 2.72 -0.93
C CYS A 43 -0.91 1.77 0.26
N LYS A 44 -0.98 2.26 1.52
CA LYS A 44 -0.80 1.40 2.71
C LYS A 44 -1.68 0.14 2.69
N LYS A 45 -2.96 0.26 2.34
CA LYS A 45 -3.91 -0.87 2.26
C LYS A 45 -3.51 -1.86 1.17
N CYS A 46 -3.13 -1.34 0.00
CA CYS A 46 -2.69 -2.09 -1.17
C CYS A 46 -1.43 -2.91 -0.84
N ASN A 47 -0.44 -2.26 -0.21
CA ASN A 47 0.81 -2.87 0.22
C ASN A 47 0.58 -4.00 1.24
N ILE A 48 -0.33 -3.79 2.21
CA ILE A 48 -0.68 -4.83 3.19
C ILE A 48 -1.37 -6.01 2.50
N GLY A 49 -2.29 -5.74 1.56
CA GLY A 49 -3.01 -6.76 0.81
C GLY A 49 -2.13 -7.58 -0.12
N LYS A 50 -1.12 -6.95 -0.72
CA LYS A 50 -0.15 -7.62 -1.60
C LYS A 50 0.72 -8.63 -0.84
N SER A 51 1.24 -8.27 0.33
CA SER A 51 2.11 -9.15 1.13
C SER A 51 3.28 -9.68 0.28
N ASN A 52 3.59 -10.98 0.33
CA ASN A 52 4.60 -11.64 -0.48
C ASN A 52 4.07 -12.21 -1.81
N LYS A 53 2.99 -11.63 -2.34
CA LYS A 53 2.45 -12.01 -3.65
C LYS A 53 3.04 -11.12 -4.74
N ASP A 54 3.25 -11.74 -5.90
CA ASP A 54 3.79 -11.18 -7.13
C ASP A 54 2.69 -10.59 -8.04
N ASN A 55 1.42 -10.80 -7.69
CA ASN A 55 0.28 -10.40 -8.49
C ASN A 55 -0.03 -8.91 -8.39
N THR A 56 0.80 -8.09 -9.03
CA THR A 56 0.37 -6.79 -9.54
C THR A 56 -0.55 -7.04 -10.73
N ARG A 57 -1.82 -7.41 -10.46
CA ARG A 57 -2.85 -7.29 -11.49
C ARG A 57 -3.05 -5.80 -11.70
N LEU A 58 -2.50 -5.29 -12.80
CA LEU A 58 -2.93 -4.03 -13.43
C LEU A 58 -4.46 -4.03 -13.55
#